data_AF-A0A355CPY3-F1
#
_entry.id   AF-A0A355CPY3-F1
#
_cell.length_a   1.000
_cell.length_b   1.000
_cell.length_c   1.000
_cell.angle_alpha   90.00
_cell.angle_beta   90.00
_cell.angle_gamma   90.00
#
_symmetry.space_group_name_H-M   'P 1'
#
loop_
_entity.id
_entity.type
_entity.pdbx_description
1 polymer ?
#
loop_
_entity_poly.entity_id
_entity_poly.type
_entity_poly.pdbx_seq_one_letter_code
_entity_poly.pdbx_strand_id
1 'polypeptide(L)'
;MAERNVYSSKDEPEDAQSAEEVLHAVIQELDAFHQNVKGQLNQDITRLQSEKNHLIEDIEGLREQYRQLQSQQAESLSGRYIQQQQLWLKQLAQVLAHNLQDLLVQRFNELSANSGHSLSSPIPSGEFPIPMPPSNYDERASELLAALDERLDRSFQMLEQDLSSYESELSVRLNNMQTLERQGEELLQSLVNRIREELEAEEYLDNPFDLEDSYPEPITNSVRPQIVSPTPVDSRPEAAPAATAKAPSHVKTGLVLALSSAVVLSLFNVCLRILIKGKNPRMIFGLFELEGVVTPGFGNSLLILLMRLIVVMALMPILATFLYPSVWKDIRRLFQSRDRALWSKVLGSAFFLFLSQVLIYLAIGNIPAGIAITIFFIYPIVTVLGSWLLFGARPSTVGMLAMCGITAGLILAGWPSFAAPATGGGNVGVGVTAALGSGVTFAGYVLLTQMAAGKLHPIPFSLVNFAAIFVFSALSLWVPLSDNFAPNIDQNVWPGLIIGGVILGVLTLFSYLLNNFAIRFAGAALASVIGTLGPAMTGLFGFVIINEKLLPLAILGMALVTLSVAAMSVERILAPQKKAG
;
A
#
# COMPACT_ATOMS: atom_id res chain seq x y z
N MET A 1 -103.86 28.26 -51.32
CA MET A 1 -103.34 28.82 -52.59
C MET A 1 -101.92 29.29 -52.31
N ALA A 2 -100.98 28.80 -53.11
CA ALA A 2 -99.55 29.04 -52.96
C ALA A 2 -99.16 30.42 -53.49
N GLU A 3 -98.17 31.08 -52.88
CA GLU A 3 -97.17 31.86 -53.61
C GLU A 3 -95.91 32.16 -52.76
N ARG A 4 -94.82 32.42 -53.49
CA ARG A 4 -93.37 32.36 -53.14
C ARG A 4 -92.78 33.71 -52.68
N ASN A 5 -91.74 33.61 -51.84
CA ASN A 5 -90.52 34.44 -51.64
C ASN A 5 -90.50 35.94 -51.97
N VAL A 6 -89.95 36.77 -51.05
CA VAL A 6 -88.77 37.68 -51.22
C VAL A 6 -88.18 38.07 -49.83
N TYR A 7 -86.84 38.18 -49.76
CA TYR A 7 -85.91 38.58 -48.67
C TYR A 7 -86.11 39.99 -48.07
N SER A 8 -85.74 40.21 -46.78
CA SER A 8 -84.65 41.14 -46.33
C SER A 8 -84.65 41.49 -44.81
N SER A 9 -83.46 41.33 -44.20
CA SER A 9 -82.73 42.15 -43.19
C SER A 9 -83.21 42.41 -41.74
N LYS A 10 -82.37 42.01 -40.75
CA LYS A 10 -81.74 42.83 -39.67
C LYS A 10 -80.93 41.93 -38.71
N ASP A 11 -79.60 41.89 -38.77
CA ASP A 11 -78.55 42.73 -38.11
C ASP A 11 -78.19 42.32 -36.66
N GLU A 12 -76.96 41.80 -36.51
CA GLU A 12 -76.17 41.53 -35.29
C GLU A 12 -75.33 42.76 -34.87
N PRO A 13 -75.07 42.97 -33.54
CA PRO A 13 -73.80 43.61 -33.14
C PRO A 13 -73.24 43.24 -31.74
N GLU A 14 -73.29 42.00 -31.24
CA GLU A 14 -72.75 41.67 -29.88
C GLU A 14 -71.41 40.89 -29.85
N ASP A 15 -71.04 40.13 -30.90
CA ASP A 15 -69.85 39.25 -30.83
C ASP A 15 -68.51 39.93 -31.16
N ALA A 16 -68.52 41.10 -31.80
CA ALA A 16 -67.28 41.77 -32.25
C ALA A 16 -66.51 42.46 -31.11
N GLN A 17 -67.20 42.98 -30.09
CA GLN A 17 -66.56 43.73 -28.99
C GLN A 17 -65.85 42.80 -27.98
N SER A 18 -66.35 41.58 -27.80
CA SER A 18 -65.77 40.58 -26.89
C SER A 18 -64.44 40.01 -27.42
N ALA A 19 -64.31 39.86 -28.74
CA ALA A 19 -63.07 39.39 -29.37
C ALA A 19 -61.93 40.42 -29.30
N GLU A 20 -62.24 41.72 -29.41
CA GLU A 20 -61.25 42.79 -29.25
C GLU A 20 -60.73 42.91 -27.80
N GLU A 21 -61.60 42.75 -26.80
CA GLU A 21 -61.18 42.74 -25.39
C GLU A 21 -60.23 41.58 -25.06
N VAL A 22 -60.52 40.38 -25.57
CA VAL A 22 -59.66 39.21 -25.36
C VAL A 22 -58.30 39.37 -26.07
N LEU A 23 -58.28 39.95 -27.28
CA LEU A 23 -57.04 40.20 -28.00
C LEU A 23 -56.16 41.22 -27.26
N HIS A 24 -56.76 42.29 -26.73
CA HIS A 24 -56.02 43.27 -25.93
C HIS A 24 -55.47 42.69 -24.63
N ALA A 25 -56.22 41.80 -23.97
CA ALA A 25 -55.75 41.12 -22.77
C ALA A 25 -54.56 40.20 -23.05
N VAL A 26 -54.59 39.43 -24.14
CA VAL A 26 -53.49 38.53 -24.52
C VAL A 26 -52.24 39.30 -24.93
N ILE A 27 -52.39 40.41 -25.65
CA ILE A 27 -51.24 41.28 -26.01
C ILE A 27 -50.60 41.87 -24.74
N GLN A 28 -51.42 42.33 -23.79
CA GLN A 28 -50.93 42.89 -22.54
C GLN A 28 -50.22 41.85 -21.65
N GLU A 29 -50.73 40.61 -21.63
CA GLU A 29 -50.12 39.51 -20.89
C GLU A 29 -48.81 39.02 -21.54
N LEU A 30 -48.74 39.02 -22.87
CA LEU A 30 -47.51 38.70 -23.61
C LEU A 30 -46.42 39.74 -23.38
N ASP A 31 -46.76 41.04 -23.36
CA ASP A 31 -45.84 42.12 -23.03
C ASP A 31 -45.34 42.02 -21.59
N ALA A 32 -46.25 41.73 -20.64
CA ALA A 32 -45.88 41.53 -19.24
C ALA A 32 -44.96 40.32 -19.05
N PHE A 33 -45.22 39.22 -19.75
CA PHE A 33 -44.37 38.03 -19.72
C PHE A 33 -43.00 38.32 -20.33
N HIS A 34 -42.95 38.98 -21.49
CA HIS A 34 -41.70 39.35 -22.16
C HIS A 34 -40.83 40.25 -21.28
N GLN A 35 -41.43 41.25 -20.61
CA GLN A 35 -40.72 42.13 -19.68
C GLN A 35 -40.21 41.38 -18.45
N ASN A 36 -40.97 40.43 -17.90
CA ASN A 36 -40.58 39.64 -16.75
C ASN A 36 -39.40 38.70 -17.09
N VAL A 37 -39.49 37.96 -18.20
CA VAL A 37 -38.42 37.07 -18.65
C VAL A 37 -37.14 37.86 -18.92
N LYS A 38 -37.24 39.02 -19.58
CA LYS A 38 -36.08 39.89 -19.84
C LYS A 38 -35.46 40.40 -18.53
N GLY A 39 -36.29 40.71 -17.53
CA GLY A 39 -35.83 41.09 -16.19
C GLY A 39 -35.07 39.97 -15.48
N GLN A 40 -35.64 38.76 -15.49
CA GLN A 40 -35.01 37.58 -14.89
C GLN A 40 -33.69 37.22 -15.57
N LEU A 41 -33.66 37.19 -16.91
CA LEU A 41 -32.45 36.86 -17.65
C LEU A 41 -31.32 37.86 -17.37
N ASN A 42 -31.65 39.14 -17.28
CA ASN A 42 -30.66 40.17 -16.97
C ASN A 42 -30.12 40.04 -15.54
N GLN A 43 -30.97 39.70 -14.57
CA GLN A 43 -30.54 39.42 -13.20
C GLN A 43 -29.61 38.20 -13.13
N ASP A 44 -29.94 37.12 -13.84
CA ASP A 44 -29.12 35.92 -13.88
C ASP A 44 -27.78 36.14 -14.58
N ILE A 45 -27.75 36.90 -15.68
CA ILE A 45 -26.50 37.30 -16.34
C ILE A 45 -25.61 38.09 -15.39
N THR A 46 -26.19 39.04 -14.64
CA THR A 46 -25.42 39.87 -13.70
C THR A 46 -24.86 39.02 -12.55
N ARG A 47 -25.64 38.04 -12.06
CA ARG A 47 -25.19 37.10 -11.03
C ARG A 47 -24.08 36.17 -11.54
N LEU A 48 -24.23 35.63 -12.73
CA LEU A 48 -23.21 34.75 -13.31
C LEU A 48 -21.91 35.50 -13.61
N GLN A 49 -21.99 36.76 -14.02
CA GLN A 49 -20.81 37.62 -14.18
C GLN A 49 -20.10 37.89 -12.84
N SER A 50 -20.85 38.08 -11.75
CA SER A 50 -20.23 38.29 -10.43
C SER A 50 -19.59 37.01 -9.88
N GLU A 51 -20.24 35.86 -10.01
CA GLU A 51 -19.68 34.55 -9.63
C GLU A 51 -18.42 34.21 -10.45
N LYS A 52 -18.41 34.52 -11.76
CA LYS A 52 -17.23 34.37 -12.61
C LYS A 52 -16.06 35.21 -12.11
N ASN A 53 -16.30 36.47 -11.75
CA ASN A 53 -15.24 37.35 -11.27
C ASN A 53 -14.66 36.86 -9.93
N HIS A 54 -15.52 36.38 -9.02
CA HIS A 54 -15.07 35.79 -7.76
C HIS A 54 -14.20 34.53 -7.98
N LEU A 55 -14.60 33.66 -8.91
CA LEU A 55 -13.84 32.44 -9.24
C LEU A 55 -12.47 32.76 -9.85
N ILE A 56 -12.37 33.82 -10.66
CA ILE A 56 -11.09 34.27 -11.22
C ILE A 56 -10.15 34.74 -10.10
N GLU A 57 -10.66 35.52 -9.14
CA GLU A 57 -9.89 36.01 -8.00
C GLU A 57 -9.41 34.86 -7.10
N ASP A 58 -10.26 33.86 -6.84
CA ASP A 58 -9.88 32.66 -6.08
C ASP A 58 -8.78 31.85 -6.78
N ILE A 59 -8.86 31.71 -8.12
CA ILE A 59 -7.85 31.00 -8.91
C ILE A 59 -6.51 31.73 -8.86
N GLU A 60 -6.51 33.06 -8.92
CA GLU A 60 -5.30 33.87 -8.77
C GLU A 60 -4.70 33.70 -7.36
N GLY A 61 -5.52 33.75 -6.31
CA GLY A 61 -5.08 33.51 -4.93
C GLY A 61 -4.46 32.12 -4.72
N LEU A 62 -5.09 31.08 -5.27
CA LEU A 62 -4.59 29.70 -5.23
C LEU A 62 -3.26 29.55 -5.99
N ARG A 63 -3.10 30.23 -7.14
CA ARG A 63 -1.84 30.23 -7.91
C ARG A 63 -0.71 30.91 -7.14
N GLU A 64 -1.00 32.03 -6.49
CA GLU A 64 -0.03 32.75 -5.64
C GLU A 64 0.43 31.87 -4.48
N GLN A 65 -0.51 31.19 -3.82
CA GLN A 65 -0.24 30.27 -2.72
C GLN A 65 0.60 29.06 -3.16
N TYR A 66 0.35 28.54 -4.37
CA TYR A 66 1.15 27.46 -4.96
C TYR A 66 2.58 27.92 -5.25
N ARG A 67 2.77 29.14 -5.80
CA ARG A 67 4.09 29.75 -6.00
C ARG A 67 4.85 29.93 -4.69
N GLN A 68 4.19 30.40 -3.64
CA GLN A 68 4.82 30.55 -2.33
C GLN A 68 5.28 29.21 -1.76
N LEU A 69 4.43 28.18 -1.81
CA LEU A 69 4.79 26.83 -1.37
C LEU A 69 5.97 26.24 -2.17
N GLN A 70 5.99 26.48 -3.49
CA GLN A 70 7.08 26.02 -4.36
C GLN A 70 8.41 26.73 -4.04
N SER A 71 8.38 28.03 -3.75
CA SER A 71 9.57 28.79 -3.35
C SER A 71 10.14 28.34 -2.00
N GLN A 72 9.29 28.09 -1.00
CA GLN A 72 9.70 27.52 0.29
C GLN A 72 10.31 26.12 0.13
N GLN A 73 9.75 25.30 -0.75
CA GLN A 73 10.27 23.97 -1.02
C GLN A 73 11.65 24.03 -1.70
N ALA A 74 11.86 24.96 -2.65
CA ALA A 74 13.15 25.16 -3.32
C ALA A 74 14.26 25.64 -2.38
N GLU A 75 13.97 26.55 -1.44
CA GLU A 75 14.91 26.97 -0.39
C GLU A 75 15.23 25.83 0.59
N SER A 76 14.23 25.03 0.98
CA SER A 76 14.45 23.89 1.89
C SER A 76 15.29 22.77 1.27
N LEU A 77 15.18 22.58 -0.05
CA LEU A 77 15.92 21.57 -0.79
C LEU A 77 17.37 22.00 -1.03
N SER A 78 17.61 23.25 -1.39
CA SER A 78 18.98 23.78 -1.58
C SER A 78 19.78 23.79 -0.27
N GLY A 79 19.17 24.14 0.86
CA GLY A 79 19.81 24.07 2.18
C GLY A 79 20.17 22.64 2.61
N ARG A 80 19.29 21.66 2.36
CA ARG A 80 19.59 20.25 2.62
C ARG A 80 20.62 19.67 1.66
N TYR A 81 20.58 20.03 0.38
CA TYR A 81 21.55 19.56 -0.61
C TYR A 81 22.97 19.97 -0.24
N ILE A 82 23.19 21.22 0.19
CA ILE A 82 24.51 21.73 0.59
C ILE A 82 25.00 21.07 1.89
N GLN A 83 24.14 20.89 2.89
CA GLN A 83 24.51 20.17 4.12
C GLN A 83 24.80 18.68 3.87
N GLN A 84 24.04 18.04 2.99
CA GLN A 84 24.21 16.62 2.66
C GLN A 84 25.46 16.40 1.80
N GLN A 85 25.81 17.33 0.90
CA GLN A 85 27.08 17.31 0.17
C GLN A 85 28.28 17.41 1.10
N GLN A 86 28.22 18.27 2.13
CA GLN A 86 29.30 18.38 3.12
C GLN A 86 29.43 17.13 4.01
N LEU A 87 28.32 16.48 4.35
CA LEU A 87 28.31 15.20 5.07
C LEU A 87 28.87 14.06 4.22
N TRP A 88 28.52 14.02 2.94
CA TRP A 88 29.00 13.00 2.01
C TRP A 88 30.49 13.18 1.69
N LEU A 89 30.99 14.41 1.49
CA LEU A 89 32.43 14.65 1.33
C LEU A 89 33.23 14.24 2.58
N LYS A 90 32.69 14.50 3.78
CA LYS A 90 33.34 14.07 5.03
C LYS A 90 33.34 12.55 5.17
N GLN A 91 32.23 11.88 4.84
CA GLN A 91 32.16 10.42 4.87
C GLN A 91 33.04 9.79 3.79
N LEU A 92 33.10 10.37 2.60
CA LEU A 92 33.93 9.86 1.51
C LEU A 92 35.41 10.04 1.84
N ALA A 93 35.82 11.19 2.37
CA ALA A 93 37.20 11.39 2.85
C ALA A 93 37.58 10.43 3.98
N GLN A 94 36.64 10.13 4.88
CA GLN A 94 36.88 9.24 6.02
C GLN A 94 36.92 7.76 5.61
N VAL A 95 36.11 7.35 4.64
CA VAL A 95 36.14 6.00 4.06
C VAL A 95 37.36 5.80 3.15
N LEU A 96 37.76 6.82 2.39
CA LEU A 96 39.01 6.78 1.61
C LEU A 96 40.21 6.70 2.54
N ALA A 97 40.28 7.52 3.59
CA ALA A 97 41.37 7.46 4.56
C ALA A 97 41.46 6.09 5.25
N HIS A 98 40.31 5.51 5.61
CA HIS A 98 40.28 4.21 6.28
C HIS A 98 40.68 3.06 5.35
N ASN A 99 40.17 3.03 4.11
CA ASN A 99 40.54 2.00 3.14
C ASN A 99 42.00 2.10 2.68
N LEU A 100 42.53 3.32 2.56
CA LEU A 100 43.93 3.53 2.17
C LEU A 100 44.86 3.12 3.31
N GLN A 101 44.46 3.36 4.57
CA GLN A 101 45.18 2.89 5.74
C GLN A 101 45.15 1.36 5.89
N ASP A 102 43.98 0.72 5.67
CA ASP A 102 43.85 -0.73 5.76
C ASP A 102 44.61 -1.46 4.64
N LEU A 103 44.62 -0.90 3.42
CA LEU A 103 45.43 -1.43 2.32
C LEU A 103 46.93 -1.28 2.58
N LEU A 104 47.38 -0.15 3.15
CA LEU A 104 48.78 0.05 3.52
C LEU A 104 49.21 -0.90 4.64
N VAL A 105 48.37 -1.13 5.66
CA VAL A 105 48.65 -2.04 6.78
C VAL A 105 48.66 -3.50 6.33
N GLN A 106 47.70 -3.91 5.50
CA GLN A 106 47.67 -5.27 4.96
C GLN A 106 48.90 -5.56 4.08
N ARG A 107 49.30 -4.62 3.22
CA ARG A 107 50.44 -4.83 2.32
C ARG A 107 51.80 -4.69 3.01
N PHE A 108 51.92 -3.88 4.05
CA PHE A 108 53.11 -3.86 4.92
C PHE A 108 53.29 -5.21 5.63
N ASN A 109 52.21 -5.79 6.14
CA ASN A 109 52.25 -7.10 6.79
C ASN A 109 52.59 -8.24 5.81
N GLU A 110 52.13 -8.19 4.56
CA GLU A 110 52.53 -9.16 3.53
C GLU A 110 54.02 -9.04 3.14
N LEU A 111 54.54 -7.82 3.02
CA LEU A 111 55.97 -7.59 2.75
C LEU A 111 56.85 -8.06 3.92
N SER A 112 56.42 -7.82 5.16
CA SER A 112 57.09 -8.34 6.36
C SER A 112 57.04 -9.88 6.40
N ALA A 113 55.92 -10.51 6.03
CA ALA A 113 55.79 -11.96 6.01
C ALA A 113 56.67 -12.64 4.94
N ASN A 114 56.82 -12.02 3.75
CA ASN A 114 57.69 -12.56 2.69
C ASN A 114 59.19 -12.36 2.96
N SER A 115 59.57 -11.34 3.73
CA SER A 115 60.98 -11.14 4.11
C SER A 115 61.53 -12.21 5.07
N GLY A 116 60.65 -12.87 5.86
CA GLY A 116 61.02 -13.95 6.78
C GLY A 116 61.30 -15.30 6.12
N HIS A 117 60.93 -15.50 4.85
CA HIS A 117 61.03 -16.79 4.16
C HIS A 117 62.42 -17.10 3.55
N SER A 118 63.42 -16.25 3.76
CA SER A 118 64.80 -16.49 3.26
C SER A 118 65.77 -17.08 4.30
N LEU A 119 65.32 -17.40 5.52
CA LEU A 119 66.18 -17.87 6.63
C LEU A 119 66.17 -19.39 6.87
N SER A 120 65.55 -20.19 6.00
CA SER A 120 65.53 -21.66 6.18
C SER A 120 65.93 -22.40 4.90
N SER A 121 67.23 -22.62 4.74
CA SER A 121 67.76 -23.66 3.86
C SER A 121 68.77 -24.50 4.65
N PRO A 122 68.73 -25.84 4.60
CA PRO A 122 69.59 -26.70 5.41
C PRO A 122 71.00 -26.76 4.82
N ILE A 123 72.02 -26.41 5.61
CA ILE A 123 73.43 -26.55 5.21
C ILE A 123 74.02 -27.80 5.88
N PRO A 124 74.62 -28.74 5.14
CA PRO A 124 75.48 -29.76 5.70
C PRO A 124 76.92 -29.24 5.84
N SER A 125 77.52 -29.54 7.00
CA SER A 125 78.96 -29.50 7.30
C SER A 125 79.56 -28.13 7.61
N GLY A 126 80.25 -28.08 8.76
CA GLY A 126 80.74 -26.87 9.41
C GLY A 126 81.68 -26.00 8.58
N GLU A 127 81.35 -24.70 8.57
CA GLU A 127 82.27 -23.57 8.54
C GLU A 127 81.50 -22.32 9.03
N PHE A 128 82.15 -21.48 9.83
CA PHE A 128 81.54 -20.31 10.48
C PHE A 128 81.07 -19.26 9.45
N PRO A 129 79.89 -18.63 9.58
CA PRO A 129 79.46 -17.56 8.68
C PRO A 129 80.24 -16.27 8.93
N ILE A 130 80.80 -15.69 7.86
CA ILE A 130 81.36 -14.34 7.82
C ILE A 130 80.20 -13.33 7.85
N PRO A 131 80.23 -12.26 8.68
CA PRO A 131 79.21 -11.21 8.66
C PRO A 131 79.28 -10.40 7.36
N MET A 132 78.17 -10.31 6.62
CA MET A 132 78.03 -9.42 5.45
C MET A 132 77.90 -7.95 5.91
N PRO A 133 78.42 -6.97 5.14
CA PRO A 133 78.44 -5.55 5.52
C PRO A 133 77.07 -4.84 5.39
N PRO A 134 76.85 -3.73 6.12
CA PRO A 134 75.53 -3.11 6.31
C PRO A 134 75.06 -2.18 5.16
N SER A 135 75.66 -2.24 3.97
CA SER A 135 75.40 -1.27 2.88
C SER A 135 74.19 -1.57 1.99
N ASN A 136 73.55 -2.75 2.10
CA ASN A 136 72.45 -3.15 1.21
C ASN A 136 71.04 -2.84 1.76
N TYR A 137 70.96 -2.14 2.90
CA TYR A 137 69.66 -1.73 3.47
C TYR A 137 69.12 -0.47 2.79
N ASP A 138 69.98 0.50 2.48
CA ASP A 138 69.57 1.76 1.86
C ASP A 138 69.10 1.56 0.43
N GLU A 139 69.76 0.69 -0.35
CA GLU A 139 69.41 0.40 -1.74
C GLU A 139 68.03 -0.27 -1.86
N ARG A 140 67.72 -1.19 -0.94
CA ARG A 140 66.40 -1.85 -0.84
C ARG A 140 65.30 -0.91 -0.33
N ALA A 141 65.64 0.04 0.55
CA ALA A 141 64.70 1.07 0.99
C ALA A 141 64.36 2.06 -0.14
N SER A 142 65.34 2.41 -0.98
CA SER A 142 65.11 3.25 -2.16
C SER A 142 64.30 2.55 -3.25
N GLU A 143 64.52 1.25 -3.50
CA GLU A 143 63.70 0.48 -4.44
C GLU A 143 62.25 0.33 -3.98
N LEU A 144 62.02 0.17 -2.67
CA LEU A 144 60.67 0.13 -2.08
C LEU A 144 59.95 1.48 -2.18
N LEU A 145 60.66 2.59 -1.95
CA LEU A 145 60.10 3.93 -2.09
C LEU A 145 59.71 4.22 -3.55
N ALA A 146 60.56 3.87 -4.52
CA ALA A 146 60.25 4.04 -5.93
C ALA A 146 59.05 3.18 -6.38
N ALA A 147 58.96 1.94 -5.91
CA ALA A 147 57.84 1.03 -6.23
C ALA A 147 56.52 1.45 -5.57
N LEU A 148 56.57 2.14 -4.43
CA LEU A 148 55.40 2.74 -3.77
C LEU A 148 54.92 3.97 -4.51
N ASP A 149 55.84 4.84 -4.93
CA ASP A 149 55.54 6.08 -5.65
C ASP A 149 54.86 5.80 -6.99
N GLU A 150 55.41 4.87 -7.78
CA GLU A 150 54.84 4.48 -9.08
C GLU A 150 53.42 3.87 -8.94
N ARG A 151 53.13 3.20 -7.83
CA ARG A 151 51.82 2.56 -7.58
C ARG A 151 50.80 3.54 -7.01
N LEU A 152 51.22 4.52 -6.21
CA LEU A 152 50.37 5.62 -5.76
C LEU A 152 49.92 6.48 -6.94
N ASP A 153 50.83 6.80 -7.85
CA ASP A 153 50.53 7.62 -9.02
C ASP A 153 49.49 6.96 -9.94
N ARG A 154 49.60 5.63 -10.15
CA ARG A 154 48.57 4.86 -10.89
C ARG A 154 47.21 4.85 -10.21
N SER A 155 47.18 4.79 -8.87
CA SER A 155 45.90 4.81 -8.14
C SER A 155 45.22 6.17 -8.21
N PHE A 156 46.01 7.26 -8.19
CA PHE A 156 45.52 8.61 -8.39
C PHE A 156 44.95 8.80 -9.80
N GLN A 157 45.66 8.33 -10.82
CA GLN A 157 45.19 8.39 -12.21
C GLN A 157 43.89 7.61 -12.43
N MET A 158 43.74 6.42 -11.83
CA MET A 158 42.47 5.68 -11.90
C MET A 158 41.32 6.42 -11.20
N LEU A 159 41.59 7.05 -10.06
CA LEU A 159 40.57 7.77 -9.31
C LEU A 159 40.14 9.06 -10.02
N GLU A 160 41.07 9.75 -10.68
CA GLU A 160 40.80 10.90 -11.54
C GLU A 160 39.98 10.51 -12.78
N GLN A 161 40.32 9.36 -13.39
CA GLN A 161 39.55 8.81 -14.50
C GLN A 161 38.11 8.47 -14.09
N ASP A 162 37.91 7.83 -12.94
CA ASP A 162 36.58 7.54 -12.41
C ASP A 162 35.80 8.84 -12.12
N LEU A 163 36.44 9.87 -11.57
CA LEU A 163 35.80 11.16 -11.28
C LEU A 163 35.33 11.87 -12.56
N SER A 164 36.14 11.84 -13.61
CA SER A 164 35.76 12.39 -14.93
C SER A 164 34.60 11.60 -15.57
N SER A 165 34.54 10.29 -15.34
CA SER A 165 33.46 9.45 -15.83
C SER A 165 32.13 9.77 -15.14
N TYR A 166 32.16 10.03 -13.83
CA TYR A 166 30.98 10.43 -13.06
C TYR A 166 30.46 11.81 -13.49
N GLU A 167 31.33 12.76 -13.81
CA GLU A 167 30.94 14.08 -14.32
C GLU A 167 30.26 13.98 -15.70
N SER A 168 30.82 13.13 -16.57
CA SER A 168 30.21 12.82 -17.86
C SER A 168 28.84 12.13 -17.71
N GLU A 169 28.69 11.18 -16.80
CA GLU A 169 27.41 10.48 -16.60
C GLU A 169 26.34 11.42 -16.02
N LEU A 170 26.72 12.31 -15.11
CA LEU A 170 25.83 13.31 -14.53
C LEU A 170 25.36 14.34 -15.58
N SER A 171 26.27 14.83 -16.41
CA SER A 171 25.94 15.77 -17.50
C SER A 171 24.99 15.14 -18.53
N VAL A 172 25.20 13.87 -18.90
CA VAL A 172 24.29 13.11 -19.77
C VAL A 172 22.91 12.97 -19.13
N ARG A 173 22.86 12.67 -17.83
CA ARG A 173 21.59 12.48 -17.12
C ARG A 173 20.80 13.78 -16.96
N LEU A 174 21.49 14.91 -16.74
CA LEU A 174 20.91 16.25 -16.72
C LEU A 174 20.39 16.67 -18.10
N ASN A 175 21.15 16.41 -19.15
CA ASN A 175 20.74 16.74 -20.52
C ASN A 175 19.52 15.91 -20.96
N ASN A 176 19.47 14.63 -20.59
CA ASN A 176 18.30 13.77 -20.81
C ASN A 176 17.08 14.27 -20.02
N MET A 177 17.27 14.83 -18.83
CA MET A 177 16.18 15.37 -18.02
C MET A 177 15.63 16.68 -18.60
N GLN A 178 16.49 17.59 -19.08
CA GLN A 178 16.07 18.81 -19.79
C GLN A 178 15.35 18.49 -21.11
N THR A 179 15.79 17.44 -21.80
CA THR A 179 15.13 16.99 -23.04
C THR A 179 13.74 16.41 -22.74
N LEU A 180 13.58 15.67 -21.64
CA LEU A 180 12.29 15.15 -21.17
C LEU A 180 11.33 16.26 -20.70
N GLU A 181 11.85 17.32 -20.07
CA GLU A 181 11.06 18.48 -19.69
C GLU A 181 10.52 19.21 -20.93
N ARG A 182 11.37 19.41 -21.93
CA ARG A 182 10.99 20.04 -23.20
C ARG A 182 10.02 19.20 -24.03
N GLN A 183 10.18 17.88 -24.03
CA GLN A 183 9.19 16.95 -24.60
C GLN A 183 7.86 16.99 -23.83
N GLY A 184 7.90 17.20 -22.52
CA GLY A 184 6.71 17.42 -21.70
C GLY A 184 5.98 18.71 -22.08
N GLU A 185 6.70 19.81 -22.31
CA GLU A 185 6.12 21.09 -22.75
C GLU A 185 5.49 21.02 -24.14
N GLU A 186 6.10 20.34 -25.10
CA GLU A 186 5.54 20.17 -26.46
C GLU A 186 4.26 19.32 -26.44
N LEU A 187 4.21 18.27 -25.60
CA LEU A 187 3.02 17.45 -25.41
C LEU A 187 1.89 18.24 -24.73
N LEU A 188 2.25 19.12 -23.79
CA LEU A 188 1.30 19.97 -23.08
C LEU A 188 0.76 21.08 -24.00
N GLN A 189 1.59 21.67 -24.85
CA GLN A 189 1.16 22.59 -25.90
C GLN A 189 0.25 21.91 -26.93
N SER A 190 0.58 20.68 -27.35
CA SER A 190 -0.28 19.89 -28.24
C SER A 190 -1.65 19.63 -27.62
N LEU A 191 -1.70 19.25 -26.33
CA LEU A 191 -2.95 19.03 -25.61
C LEU A 191 -3.75 20.33 -25.43
N VAL A 192 -3.08 21.44 -25.10
CA VAL A 192 -3.74 22.75 -24.96
C VAL A 192 -4.29 23.24 -26.30
N ASN A 193 -3.56 23.07 -27.40
CA ASN A 193 -4.05 23.40 -28.74
C ASN A 193 -5.24 22.53 -29.13
N ARG A 194 -5.23 21.25 -28.77
CA ARG A 194 -6.33 20.33 -29.08
C ARG A 194 -7.59 20.63 -28.27
N ILE A 195 -7.44 21.03 -27.01
CA ILE A 195 -8.55 21.53 -26.17
C ILE A 195 -9.08 22.84 -26.74
N ARG A 196 -8.21 23.73 -27.22
CA ARG A 196 -8.63 24.99 -27.86
C ARG A 196 -9.37 24.74 -29.17
N GLU A 197 -8.91 23.81 -30.00
CA GLU A 197 -9.63 23.39 -31.21
C GLU A 197 -10.97 22.74 -30.91
N GLU A 198 -11.08 21.93 -29.85
CA GLU A 198 -12.37 21.38 -29.40
C GLU A 198 -13.31 22.47 -28.88
N LEU A 199 -12.81 23.47 -28.14
CA LEU A 199 -13.60 24.61 -27.68
C LEU A 199 -14.06 25.52 -28.84
N GLU A 200 -13.22 25.76 -29.84
CA GLU A 200 -13.58 26.54 -31.03
C GLU A 200 -14.54 25.76 -31.95
N ALA A 201 -14.46 24.42 -31.99
CA ALA A 201 -15.41 23.58 -32.73
C ALA A 201 -16.80 23.52 -32.07
N GLU A 202 -16.87 23.68 -30.74
CA GLU A 202 -18.13 23.72 -29.98
C GLU A 202 -18.82 25.10 -30.07
N GLU A 203 -18.08 26.17 -30.37
CA GLU A 203 -18.60 27.53 -30.56
C GLU A 203 -19.23 27.77 -31.95
N TYR A 204 -19.21 26.78 -32.85
CA TYR A 204 -19.83 26.84 -34.19
C TYR A 204 -21.17 26.09 -34.34
N LEU A 205 -21.70 25.48 -33.27
CA LEU A 205 -22.95 24.72 -33.31
C LEU A 205 -24.14 25.32 -32.54
N ASP A 206 -24.05 26.54 -32.02
CA ASP A 206 -25.19 27.18 -31.37
C ASP A 206 -25.42 28.61 -31.87
N ASN A 207 -26.06 28.71 -33.04
CA ASN A 207 -26.71 29.94 -33.47
C ASN A 207 -27.84 29.63 -34.48
N PRO A 208 -29.11 29.55 -34.05
CA PRO A 208 -30.23 29.56 -34.97
C PRO A 208 -31.05 30.83 -34.79
N PHE A 209 -30.68 31.90 -35.50
CA PHE A 209 -31.60 32.99 -35.84
C PHE A 209 -31.21 33.54 -37.21
N ASP A 210 -31.94 33.12 -38.24
CA ASP A 210 -32.29 33.98 -39.37
C ASP A 210 -33.68 33.58 -39.89
N LEU A 211 -34.50 34.60 -40.06
CA LEU A 211 -35.91 34.59 -40.45
C LEU A 211 -36.03 34.47 -41.98
N GLU A 212 -36.95 33.65 -42.48
CA GLU A 212 -37.74 34.00 -43.68
C GLU A 212 -38.99 33.13 -43.87
N ASP A 213 -40.13 33.82 -43.87
CA ASP A 213 -41.46 33.56 -44.46
C ASP A 213 -41.87 32.14 -44.89
N SER A 214 -43.04 31.69 -44.38
CA SER A 214 -44.21 31.27 -45.19
C SER A 214 -45.29 30.53 -44.35
N TYR A 215 -46.51 31.06 -44.34
CA TYR A 215 -47.78 30.35 -44.04
C TYR A 215 -48.48 30.05 -45.40
N PRO A 216 -49.36 29.02 -45.57
CA PRO A 216 -50.55 28.80 -44.71
C PRO A 216 -51.08 27.34 -44.50
N GLU A 217 -51.80 27.17 -43.38
CA GLU A 217 -53.03 26.36 -43.08
C GLU A 217 -53.22 24.88 -43.56
N PRO A 218 -54.23 24.13 -43.04
CA PRO A 218 -54.75 23.94 -41.67
C PRO A 218 -54.82 22.41 -41.35
N ILE A 219 -55.40 21.99 -40.20
CA ILE A 219 -56.21 20.75 -39.96
C ILE A 219 -56.22 20.41 -38.44
N THR A 220 -57.34 20.82 -37.83
CA THR A 220 -58.20 20.14 -36.84
C THR A 220 -57.69 19.11 -35.81
N ASN A 221 -58.09 19.39 -34.55
CA ASN A 221 -58.68 18.50 -33.55
C ASN A 221 -57.82 17.37 -32.94
N SER A 222 -57.56 17.44 -31.61
CA SER A 222 -58.41 16.75 -30.61
C SER A 222 -57.93 16.89 -29.14
N VAL A 223 -58.93 17.18 -28.31
CA VAL A 223 -59.10 17.18 -26.85
C VAL A 223 -58.38 16.04 -26.08
N ARG A 224 -57.69 16.36 -24.96
CA ARG A 224 -58.06 15.96 -23.56
C ARG A 224 -56.96 16.33 -22.52
N PRO A 225 -57.30 16.81 -21.30
CA PRO A 225 -56.35 17.05 -20.23
C PRO A 225 -56.00 15.75 -19.48
N GLN A 226 -54.71 15.49 -19.25
CA GLN A 226 -54.27 14.54 -18.21
C GLN A 226 -53.81 15.32 -16.97
N ILE A 227 -54.50 15.05 -15.88
CA ILE A 227 -54.22 15.48 -14.51
C ILE A 227 -52.86 14.86 -14.09
N VAL A 228 -51.86 15.70 -13.82
CA VAL A 228 -50.63 15.25 -13.15
C VAL A 228 -50.82 15.39 -11.63
N SER A 229 -50.88 14.25 -10.96
CA SER A 229 -50.80 14.16 -9.48
C SER A 229 -49.35 14.41 -9.02
N PRO A 230 -49.13 14.92 -7.79
CA PRO A 230 -47.79 15.23 -7.30
C PRO A 230 -47.05 13.95 -6.90
N THR A 231 -45.84 13.74 -7.42
CA THR A 231 -44.89 12.72 -6.95
C THR A 231 -43.70 13.37 -6.24
N PRO A 232 -43.03 12.66 -5.32
CA PRO A 232 -42.58 13.17 -4.04
C PRO A 232 -41.10 13.54 -4.07
N VAL A 233 -40.68 14.31 -3.06
CA VAL A 233 -39.29 14.65 -2.78
C VAL A 233 -38.45 13.37 -2.64
N ASP A 234 -37.62 13.09 -3.64
CA ASP A 234 -36.68 11.98 -3.63
C ASP A 234 -35.41 12.38 -2.85
N SER A 235 -35.33 11.93 -1.61
CA SER A 235 -34.13 12.04 -0.77
C SER A 235 -33.08 11.04 -1.25
N ARG A 236 -32.31 11.40 -2.27
CA ARG A 236 -31.14 10.63 -2.69
C ARG A 236 -29.93 10.98 -1.81
N PRO A 237 -29.27 10.00 -1.16
CA PRO A 237 -27.98 10.24 -0.53
C PRO A 237 -26.96 10.60 -1.59
N GLU A 238 -26.30 11.73 -1.41
CA GLU A 238 -25.16 12.19 -2.21
C GLU A 238 -24.13 11.06 -2.36
N ALA A 239 -23.96 10.60 -3.59
CA ALA A 239 -23.01 9.55 -3.90
C ALA A 239 -21.60 10.04 -3.57
N ALA A 240 -20.88 9.29 -2.73
CA ALA A 240 -19.46 9.50 -2.51
C ALA A 240 -18.74 9.60 -3.87
N PRO A 241 -17.85 10.59 -4.07
CA PRO A 241 -17.22 10.83 -5.35
C PRO A 241 -16.48 9.57 -5.80
N ALA A 242 -16.76 9.13 -7.02
CA ALA A 242 -16.07 8.03 -7.66
C ALA A 242 -14.56 8.29 -7.63
N ALA A 243 -13.79 7.29 -7.20
CA ALA A 243 -12.34 7.38 -7.11
C ALA A 243 -11.76 7.78 -8.47
N THR A 244 -11.21 8.99 -8.55
CA THR A 244 -10.46 9.45 -9.71
C THR A 244 -9.31 8.49 -10.00
N ALA A 245 -9.19 8.06 -11.25
CA ALA A 245 -8.11 7.18 -11.70
C ALA A 245 -6.76 7.84 -11.40
N LYS A 246 -6.02 7.30 -10.42
CA LYS A 246 -4.72 7.85 -9.99
C LYS A 246 -3.68 7.68 -11.09
N ALA A 247 -2.85 8.70 -11.31
CA ALA A 247 -1.81 8.68 -12.33
C ALA A 247 -0.89 7.43 -12.22
N PRO A 248 -0.41 6.87 -13.36
CA PRO A 248 0.29 5.58 -13.40
C PRO A 248 1.58 5.51 -12.56
N SER A 249 2.22 6.63 -12.25
CA SER A 249 3.40 6.71 -11.37
C SER A 249 3.09 6.36 -9.90
N HIS A 250 1.90 6.74 -9.41
CA HIS A 250 1.47 6.44 -8.06
C HIS A 250 1.16 4.95 -7.88
N VAL A 251 0.65 4.28 -8.92
CA VAL A 251 0.36 2.84 -8.88
C VAL A 251 1.65 2.03 -8.75
N LYS A 252 2.71 2.36 -9.52
CA LYS A 252 4.02 1.70 -9.39
C LYS A 252 4.59 1.83 -7.98
N THR A 253 4.53 3.04 -7.42
CA THR A 253 4.99 3.30 -6.03
C THR A 253 4.21 2.46 -5.03
N GLY A 254 2.88 2.39 -5.16
CA GLY A 254 2.05 1.56 -4.29
C GLY A 254 2.35 0.06 -4.39
N LEU A 255 2.67 -0.44 -5.59
CA LEU A 255 3.06 -1.84 -5.81
C LEU A 255 4.39 -2.17 -5.14
N VAL A 256 5.39 -1.28 -5.26
CA VAL A 256 6.69 -1.43 -4.58
C VAL A 256 6.49 -1.45 -3.06
N LEU A 257 5.68 -0.55 -2.53
CA LEU A 257 5.34 -0.52 -1.10
C LEU A 257 4.61 -1.80 -0.64
N ALA A 258 3.72 -2.34 -1.47
CA ALA A 258 3.06 -3.62 -1.19
C ALA A 258 4.07 -4.76 -1.11
N LEU A 259 5.04 -4.80 -2.02
CA LEU A 259 6.10 -5.80 -2.04
C LEU A 259 7.01 -5.66 -0.81
N SER A 260 7.43 -4.44 -0.48
CA SER A 260 8.20 -4.17 0.74
C SER A 260 7.44 -4.59 1.99
N SER A 261 6.13 -4.33 2.06
CA SER A 261 5.29 -4.80 3.16
C SER A 261 5.28 -6.33 3.27
N ALA A 262 5.13 -7.03 2.14
CA ALA A 262 5.16 -8.49 2.09
C ALA A 262 6.52 -9.05 2.53
N VAL A 263 7.62 -8.44 2.09
CA VAL A 263 8.98 -8.79 2.52
C VAL A 263 9.12 -8.65 4.04
N VAL A 264 8.73 -7.50 4.61
CA VAL A 264 8.82 -7.26 6.05
C VAL A 264 7.95 -8.23 6.84
N LEU A 265 6.75 -8.55 6.35
CA LEU A 265 5.86 -9.51 6.99
C LEU A 265 6.42 -10.94 6.95
N SER A 266 7.07 -11.33 5.84
CA SER A 266 7.75 -12.62 5.74
C SER A 266 8.98 -12.69 6.65
N LEU A 267 9.76 -11.61 6.76
CA LEU A 267 10.85 -11.50 7.73
C LEU A 267 10.33 -11.60 9.16
N PHE A 268 9.18 -10.99 9.46
CA PHE A 268 8.53 -11.11 10.77
C PHE A 268 8.24 -12.57 11.12
N ASN A 269 7.71 -13.35 10.17
CA ASN A 269 7.43 -14.77 10.37
C ASN A 269 8.72 -15.57 10.65
N VAL A 270 9.81 -15.26 9.95
CA VAL A 270 11.12 -15.90 10.16
C VAL A 270 11.75 -15.47 11.48
N CYS A 271 11.68 -14.19 11.86
CA CYS A 271 12.14 -13.72 13.17
C CYS A 271 11.37 -14.39 14.32
N LEU A 272 10.05 -14.54 14.19
CA LEU A 272 9.24 -15.28 15.16
C LEU A 272 9.70 -16.74 15.25
N ARG A 273 9.98 -17.36 14.10
CA ARG A 273 10.49 -18.73 14.02
C ARG A 273 11.88 -18.87 14.68
N ILE A 274 12.77 -17.89 14.52
CA ILE A 274 14.09 -17.83 15.18
C ILE A 274 13.94 -17.75 16.71
N LEU A 275 13.01 -16.92 17.19
CA LEU A 275 12.79 -16.73 18.62
C LEU A 275 12.34 -18.01 19.33
N ILE A 276 11.68 -18.93 18.61
CA ILE A 276 11.19 -20.20 19.14
C ILE A 276 12.26 -21.31 18.99
N LYS A 277 12.66 -21.90 20.12
CA LYS A 277 13.60 -23.04 20.24
C LYS A 277 13.17 -24.20 19.35
N GLY A 278 14.11 -24.68 18.55
CA GLY A 278 14.04 -25.98 17.90
C GLY A 278 14.96 -27.00 18.59
N LYS A 279 14.89 -28.27 18.19
CA LYS A 279 15.78 -29.34 18.70
C LYS A 279 17.29 -29.08 18.48
N ASN A 280 17.64 -28.37 17.41
CA ASN A 280 19.01 -28.01 17.09
C ASN A 280 19.12 -26.47 17.03
N PRO A 281 20.29 -25.90 17.36
CA PRO A 281 20.56 -24.50 17.08
C PRO A 281 20.35 -24.24 15.58
N ARG A 282 19.70 -23.11 15.27
CA ARG A 282 19.42 -22.74 13.88
C ARG A 282 20.65 -22.02 13.34
N MET A 283 21.10 -22.44 12.16
CA MET A 283 22.17 -21.76 11.45
C MET A 283 21.64 -20.51 10.77
N ILE A 284 22.06 -19.34 11.22
CA ILE A 284 21.69 -18.05 10.60
C ILE A 284 22.66 -17.76 9.45
N PHE A 285 22.12 -17.67 8.23
CA PHE A 285 22.88 -17.54 6.97
C PHE A 285 23.97 -18.59 6.76
N GLY A 286 23.93 -19.71 7.49
CA GLY A 286 25.03 -20.70 7.49
C GLY A 286 26.30 -20.24 8.20
N LEU A 287 26.28 -19.11 8.90
CA LEU A 287 27.46 -18.48 9.50
C LEU A 287 27.57 -18.69 11.02
N PHE A 288 26.46 -18.61 11.75
CA PHE A 288 26.46 -18.76 13.22
C PHE A 288 25.22 -19.50 13.74
N GLU A 289 25.42 -20.26 14.81
CA GLU A 289 24.38 -21.01 15.51
C GLU A 289 23.65 -20.12 16.51
N LEU A 290 22.34 -19.98 16.34
CA LEU A 290 21.48 -19.33 17.32
C LEU A 290 20.54 -20.36 17.93
N GLU A 291 20.69 -20.59 19.23
CA GLU A 291 19.65 -21.28 20.00
C GLU A 291 18.44 -20.37 20.13
N GLY A 292 17.25 -20.90 19.85
CA GLY A 292 16.03 -20.16 20.09
C GLY A 292 15.90 -19.79 21.57
N VAL A 293 15.03 -18.84 21.86
CA VAL A 293 14.90 -18.26 23.21
C VAL A 293 13.82 -19.00 24.00
N VAL A 294 12.71 -19.36 23.35
CA VAL A 294 11.50 -19.87 24.03
C VAL A 294 11.01 -21.18 23.42
N THR A 295 10.57 -22.15 24.23
CA THR A 295 10.03 -23.42 23.71
C THR A 295 8.65 -23.24 23.05
N PRO A 296 8.29 -24.09 22.05
CA PRO A 296 6.96 -24.06 21.46
C PRO A 296 5.88 -24.35 22.50
N GLY A 297 4.88 -23.49 22.62
CA GLY A 297 3.78 -23.66 23.57
C GLY A 297 2.76 -22.53 23.48
N PHE A 298 1.55 -22.77 24.01
CA PHE A 298 0.47 -21.79 23.99
C PHE A 298 0.82 -20.55 24.82
N GLY A 299 1.17 -20.72 26.10
CA GLY A 299 1.52 -19.60 26.99
C GLY A 299 2.73 -18.82 26.51
N ASN A 300 3.74 -19.51 26.00
CA ASN A 300 4.94 -18.92 25.41
C ASN A 300 4.62 -18.09 24.15
N SER A 301 3.78 -18.61 23.26
CA SER A 301 3.30 -17.87 22.08
C SER A 301 2.52 -16.63 22.48
N LEU A 302 1.66 -16.74 23.49
CA LEU A 302 0.86 -15.66 24.04
C LEU A 302 1.74 -14.57 24.68
N LEU A 303 2.83 -14.96 25.34
CA LEU A 303 3.79 -14.01 25.90
C LEU A 303 4.58 -13.28 24.82
N ILE A 304 5.07 -13.97 23.79
CA ILE A 304 5.74 -13.32 22.64
C ILE A 304 4.77 -12.31 22.00
N LEU A 305 3.50 -12.71 21.82
CA LEU A 305 2.44 -11.85 21.32
C LEU A 305 2.26 -10.60 22.20
N LEU A 306 2.22 -10.77 23.53
CA LEU A 306 2.11 -9.66 24.48
C LEU A 306 3.33 -8.73 24.39
N MET A 307 4.55 -9.27 24.41
CA MET A 307 5.79 -8.48 24.31
C MET A 307 5.82 -7.62 23.05
N ARG A 308 5.42 -8.21 21.92
CA ARG A 308 5.25 -7.49 20.66
C ARG A 308 4.19 -6.38 20.79
N LEU A 309 3.05 -6.67 21.41
CA LEU A 309 1.95 -5.72 21.53
C LEU A 309 2.25 -4.57 22.48
N ILE A 310 3.15 -4.71 23.46
CA ILE A 310 3.64 -3.58 24.26
C ILE A 310 4.28 -2.53 23.36
N VAL A 311 5.15 -2.95 22.45
CA VAL A 311 5.83 -2.07 21.49
C VAL A 311 4.83 -1.47 20.51
N VAL A 312 3.90 -2.28 20.00
CA VAL A 312 2.81 -1.81 19.11
C VAL A 312 1.96 -0.77 19.84
N MET A 313 1.56 -0.99 21.08
CA MET A 313 0.72 -0.05 21.84
C MET A 313 1.46 1.23 22.25
N ALA A 314 2.79 1.18 22.41
CA ALA A 314 3.59 2.37 22.64
C ALA A 314 3.69 3.27 21.41
N LEU A 315 3.83 2.68 20.22
CA LEU A 315 4.14 3.42 18.98
C LEU A 315 2.93 3.64 18.05
N MET A 316 1.96 2.72 18.04
CA MET A 316 0.79 2.77 17.14
C MET A 316 -0.07 4.03 17.35
N PRO A 317 -0.34 4.54 18.58
CA PRO A 317 -1.10 5.77 18.74
C PRO A 317 -0.44 6.97 18.04
N ILE A 318 0.89 7.08 18.12
CA ILE A 318 1.68 8.12 17.44
C ILE A 318 1.58 7.94 15.93
N LEU A 319 1.77 6.70 15.45
CA LEU A 319 1.65 6.38 14.03
C LEU A 319 0.23 6.64 13.49
N ALA A 320 -0.79 6.30 14.26
CA ALA A 320 -2.19 6.48 13.91
C ALA A 320 -2.54 7.97 13.79
N THR A 321 -2.03 8.82 14.69
CA THR A 321 -2.18 10.29 14.55
C THR A 321 -1.50 10.85 13.32
N PHE A 322 -0.33 10.32 12.97
CA PHE A 322 0.40 10.73 11.77
C PHE A 322 -0.33 10.30 10.48
N LEU A 323 -0.88 9.08 10.46
CA LEU A 323 -1.59 8.55 9.29
C LEU A 323 -3.00 9.13 9.14
N TYR A 324 -3.68 9.44 10.23
CA TYR A 324 -5.03 9.99 10.23
C TYR A 324 -5.24 10.93 11.44
N PRO A 325 -5.12 12.26 11.27
CA PRO A 325 -5.21 13.22 12.38
C PRO A 325 -6.53 13.17 13.17
N SER A 326 -7.62 12.75 12.52
CA SER A 326 -8.95 12.62 13.13
C SER A 326 -9.14 11.31 13.92
N VAL A 327 -8.11 10.46 14.09
CA VAL A 327 -8.21 9.17 14.80
C VAL A 327 -8.92 9.29 16.14
N TRP A 328 -8.53 10.27 16.96
CA TRP A 328 -9.08 10.41 18.30
C TRP A 328 -10.53 10.87 18.31
N LYS A 329 -10.96 11.64 17.30
CA LYS A 329 -12.36 12.07 17.15
C LYS A 329 -13.24 10.87 16.81
N ASP A 330 -12.79 10.03 15.87
CA ASP A 330 -13.51 8.82 15.46
C ASP A 330 -13.57 7.77 16.58
N ILE A 331 -12.47 7.57 17.31
CA ILE A 331 -12.46 6.69 18.48
C ILE A 331 -13.41 7.23 19.54
N ARG A 332 -13.34 8.53 19.86
CA ARG A 332 -14.25 9.13 20.84
C ARG A 332 -15.70 9.00 20.40
N ARG A 333 -16.01 9.20 19.12
CA ARG A 333 -17.33 8.99 18.54
C ARG A 333 -17.78 7.53 18.65
N LEU A 334 -16.89 6.57 18.42
CA LEU A 334 -17.18 5.14 18.60
C LEU A 334 -17.52 4.79 20.06
N PHE A 335 -16.77 5.34 21.03
CA PHE A 335 -17.08 5.15 22.45
C PHE A 335 -18.38 5.84 22.88
N GLN A 336 -18.72 6.97 22.24
CA GLN A 336 -19.95 7.71 22.53
C GLN A 336 -21.19 7.15 21.83
N SER A 337 -21.05 6.48 20.68
CA SER A 337 -22.16 6.18 19.79
C SER A 337 -23.19 5.19 20.34
N ARG A 338 -22.94 4.51 21.48
CA ARG A 338 -23.80 3.47 22.09
C ARG A 338 -24.32 2.40 21.09
N ASP A 339 -23.77 2.33 19.86
CA ASP A 339 -24.14 1.37 18.83
C ASP A 339 -23.56 0.00 19.24
N ARG A 340 -24.36 -0.75 20.00
CA ARG A 340 -24.00 -2.08 20.51
C ARG A 340 -23.68 -3.05 19.37
N ALA A 341 -24.31 -2.88 18.21
CA ALA A 341 -24.06 -3.74 17.05
C ALA A 341 -22.73 -3.42 16.37
N LEU A 342 -22.31 -2.15 16.35
CA LEU A 342 -20.96 -1.79 15.89
C LEU A 342 -19.90 -2.29 16.88
N TRP A 343 -20.12 -2.10 18.18
CA TRP A 343 -19.20 -2.57 19.21
C TRP A 343 -19.03 -4.09 19.22
N SER A 344 -20.11 -4.85 19.06
CA SER A 344 -20.02 -6.31 18.99
C SER A 344 -19.23 -6.78 17.78
N LYS A 345 -19.37 -6.12 16.63
CA LYS A 345 -18.58 -6.40 15.42
C LYS A 345 -17.11 -6.06 15.60
N VAL A 346 -16.79 -4.87 16.13
CA VAL A 346 -15.40 -4.44 16.37
C VAL A 346 -14.73 -5.37 17.38
N LEU A 347 -15.33 -5.59 18.55
CA LEU A 347 -14.76 -6.42 19.59
C LEU A 347 -14.70 -7.90 19.20
N GLY A 348 -15.72 -8.40 18.49
CA GLY A 348 -15.70 -9.72 17.90
C GLY A 348 -14.58 -9.88 16.87
N SER A 349 -14.36 -8.88 16.01
CA SER A 349 -13.26 -8.90 15.04
C SER A 349 -11.90 -8.93 15.73
N ALA A 350 -11.73 -8.15 16.82
CA ALA A 350 -10.52 -8.17 17.63
C ALA A 350 -10.28 -9.53 18.28
N PHE A 351 -11.33 -10.18 18.79
CA PHE A 351 -11.24 -11.50 19.41
C PHE A 351 -10.83 -12.58 18.41
N PHE A 352 -11.46 -12.60 17.23
CA PHE A 352 -11.10 -13.52 16.15
C PHE A 352 -9.67 -13.29 15.66
N LEU A 353 -9.24 -12.03 15.56
CA LEU A 353 -7.87 -11.68 15.18
C LEU A 353 -6.86 -12.08 16.27
N PHE A 354 -7.19 -11.90 17.54
CA PHE A 354 -6.39 -12.37 18.68
C PHE A 354 -6.20 -13.89 18.62
N LEU A 355 -7.29 -14.65 18.47
CA LEU A 355 -7.24 -16.11 18.40
C LEU A 355 -6.42 -16.57 17.20
N SER A 356 -6.58 -15.93 16.04
CA SER A 356 -5.76 -16.19 14.85
C SER A 356 -4.27 -15.95 15.10
N GLN A 357 -3.90 -14.86 15.79
CA GLN A 357 -2.51 -14.54 16.08
C GLN A 357 -1.88 -15.53 17.06
N VAL A 358 -2.58 -15.95 18.11
CA VAL A 358 -2.06 -16.96 19.03
C VAL A 358 -1.86 -18.30 18.31
N LEU A 359 -2.82 -18.71 17.49
CA LEU A 359 -2.77 -19.97 16.77
C LEU A 359 -1.67 -19.99 15.69
N ILE A 360 -1.43 -18.89 14.97
CA ILE A 360 -0.35 -18.86 13.98
C ILE A 360 1.04 -18.87 14.64
N TYR A 361 1.18 -18.27 15.82
CA TYR A 361 2.43 -18.35 16.59
C TYR A 361 2.69 -19.78 17.06
N LEU A 362 1.65 -20.44 17.57
CA LEU A 362 1.73 -21.86 17.94
C LEU A 362 2.08 -22.73 16.73
N ALA A 363 1.52 -22.44 15.55
CA ALA A 363 1.85 -23.14 14.32
C ALA A 363 3.32 -22.95 13.91
N ILE A 364 3.79 -21.69 13.84
CA ILE A 364 5.18 -21.36 13.51
C ILE A 364 6.15 -21.94 14.54
N GLY A 365 5.74 -22.15 15.79
CA GLY A 365 6.56 -22.86 16.76
C GLY A 365 6.73 -24.36 16.46
N ASN A 366 5.73 -24.99 15.84
CA ASN A 366 5.67 -26.45 15.69
C ASN A 366 6.02 -26.97 14.28
N ILE A 367 5.84 -26.16 13.24
CA ILE A 367 6.13 -26.50 11.84
C ILE A 367 6.93 -25.38 11.15
N PRO A 368 7.63 -25.65 10.03
CA PRO A 368 8.35 -24.62 9.28
C PRO A 368 7.47 -23.41 8.93
N ALA A 369 8.05 -22.20 8.97
CA ALA A 369 7.29 -20.96 8.87
C ALA A 369 6.57 -20.84 7.52
N GLY A 370 7.24 -21.23 6.43
CA GLY A 370 6.64 -21.25 5.09
C GLY A 370 5.39 -22.12 5.02
N ILE A 371 5.46 -23.35 5.55
CA ILE A 371 4.33 -24.29 5.58
C ILE A 371 3.18 -23.76 6.44
N ALA A 372 3.48 -23.21 7.63
CA ALA A 372 2.47 -22.63 8.51
C ALA A 372 1.67 -21.52 7.81
N ILE A 373 2.37 -20.60 7.13
CA ILE A 373 1.74 -19.51 6.38
C ILE A 373 0.97 -20.05 5.17
N THR A 374 1.43 -21.08 4.48
CA THR A 374 0.66 -21.72 3.39
C THR A 374 -0.66 -22.30 3.87
N ILE A 375 -0.65 -23.00 5.02
CA ILE A 375 -1.86 -23.59 5.58
C ILE A 375 -2.81 -22.49 6.10
N PHE A 376 -2.26 -21.41 6.67
CA PHE A 376 -3.04 -20.24 7.08
C PHE A 376 -3.85 -19.63 5.92
N PHE A 377 -3.33 -19.72 4.68
CA PHE A 377 -4.02 -19.30 3.45
C PHE A 377 -5.22 -20.18 3.07
N ILE A 378 -5.76 -21.02 3.98
CA ILE A 378 -7.15 -21.48 3.91
C ILE A 378 -8.17 -20.35 4.11
N TYR A 379 -7.77 -19.25 4.76
CA TYR A 379 -8.67 -18.14 5.09
C TYR A 379 -9.47 -17.58 3.90
N PRO A 380 -8.96 -17.47 2.65
CA PRO A 380 -9.74 -16.96 1.52
C PRO A 380 -10.91 -17.87 1.15
N ILE A 381 -10.75 -19.20 1.27
CA ILE A 381 -11.84 -20.17 1.08
C ILE A 381 -12.93 -19.92 2.11
N VAL A 382 -12.55 -19.89 3.39
CA VAL A 382 -13.48 -19.70 4.50
C VAL A 382 -14.18 -18.33 4.40
N THR A 383 -13.44 -17.30 3.99
CA THR A 383 -13.98 -15.94 3.79
C THR A 383 -15.00 -15.92 2.67
N VAL A 384 -14.77 -16.58 1.54
CA VAL A 384 -15.74 -16.60 0.43
C VAL A 384 -16.96 -17.44 0.77
N LEU A 385 -16.80 -18.61 1.38
CA LEU A 385 -17.93 -19.41 1.83
C LEU A 385 -18.76 -18.69 2.90
N GLY A 386 -18.09 -18.04 3.86
CA GLY A 386 -18.75 -17.24 4.89
C GLY A 386 -19.45 -16.02 4.29
N SER A 387 -18.85 -15.35 3.31
CA SER A 387 -19.47 -14.24 2.60
C SER A 387 -20.69 -14.68 1.80
N TRP A 388 -20.66 -15.87 1.20
CA TRP A 388 -21.82 -16.45 0.51
C TRP A 388 -22.95 -16.75 1.50
N LEU A 389 -22.63 -17.34 2.65
CA LEU A 389 -23.61 -17.68 3.68
C LEU A 389 -24.24 -16.44 4.34
N LEU A 390 -23.44 -15.40 4.62
CA LEU A 390 -23.87 -14.22 5.37
C LEU A 390 -24.48 -13.12 4.50
N PHE A 391 -24.04 -13.00 3.24
CA PHE A 391 -24.43 -11.92 2.34
C PHE A 391 -25.08 -12.40 1.03
N GLY A 392 -25.19 -13.71 0.80
CA GLY A 392 -25.78 -14.27 -0.42
C GLY A 392 -24.91 -14.13 -1.68
N ALA A 393 -23.69 -13.61 -1.56
CA ALA A 393 -22.76 -13.42 -2.68
C ALA A 393 -22.19 -14.76 -3.17
N ARG A 394 -22.81 -15.34 -4.21
CA ARG A 394 -22.38 -16.62 -4.77
C ARG A 394 -20.94 -16.55 -5.28
N PRO A 395 -20.09 -17.56 -5.00
CA PRO A 395 -18.76 -17.62 -5.58
C PRO A 395 -18.85 -17.78 -7.10
N SER A 396 -17.95 -17.11 -7.81
CA SER A 396 -17.77 -17.27 -9.24
C SER A 396 -17.09 -18.60 -9.58
N THR A 397 -17.12 -18.97 -10.86
CA THR A 397 -16.46 -20.20 -11.34
C THR A 397 -14.94 -20.16 -11.16
N VAL A 398 -14.31 -19.01 -11.42
CA VAL A 398 -12.87 -18.80 -11.17
C VAL A 398 -12.59 -18.85 -9.66
N GLY A 399 -13.45 -18.26 -8.83
CA GLY A 399 -13.40 -18.39 -7.38
C GLY A 399 -13.46 -19.85 -6.91
N MET A 400 -14.36 -20.67 -7.47
CA MET A 400 -14.43 -22.11 -7.16
C MET A 400 -13.17 -22.86 -7.58
N LEU A 401 -12.65 -22.61 -8.79
CA LEU A 401 -11.43 -23.25 -9.26
C LEU A 401 -10.23 -22.86 -8.38
N ALA A 402 -10.12 -21.59 -8.00
CA ALA A 402 -9.12 -21.11 -7.06
C ALA A 402 -9.24 -21.78 -5.69
N MET A 403 -10.47 -21.97 -5.17
CA MET A 403 -10.68 -22.71 -3.91
C MET A 403 -10.21 -24.17 -3.99
N CYS A 404 -10.45 -24.86 -5.11
CA CYS A 404 -9.92 -26.20 -5.36
C CYS A 404 -8.39 -26.21 -5.41
N GLY A 405 -7.79 -25.25 -6.12
CA GLY A 405 -6.34 -25.08 -6.23
C GLY A 405 -5.68 -24.79 -4.87
N ILE A 406 -6.28 -23.92 -4.07
CA ILE A 406 -5.85 -23.65 -2.68
C ILE A 406 -5.89 -24.96 -1.89
N THR A 407 -7.03 -25.67 -1.88
CA THR A 407 -7.17 -26.93 -1.12
C THR A 407 -6.13 -27.98 -1.51
N ALA A 408 -5.92 -28.21 -2.81
CA ALA A 408 -4.87 -29.11 -3.30
C ALA A 408 -3.47 -28.65 -2.86
N GLY A 409 -3.18 -27.35 -2.97
CA GLY A 409 -1.91 -26.77 -2.54
C GLY A 409 -1.66 -26.92 -1.05
N LEU A 410 -2.67 -26.76 -0.20
CA LEU A 410 -2.57 -27.00 1.24
C LEU A 410 -2.22 -28.46 1.56
N ILE A 411 -2.86 -29.41 0.88
CA ILE A 411 -2.57 -30.84 1.06
C ILE A 411 -1.12 -31.12 0.68
N LEU A 412 -0.68 -30.64 -0.49
CA LEU A 412 0.69 -30.83 -0.97
C LEU A 412 1.74 -30.17 -0.07
N ALA A 413 1.44 -28.99 0.49
CA ALA A 413 2.32 -28.27 1.41
C ALA A 413 2.39 -28.94 2.79
N GLY A 414 1.26 -29.38 3.34
CA GLY A 414 1.15 -29.92 4.69
C GLY A 414 1.55 -31.40 4.80
N TRP A 415 1.22 -32.22 3.79
CA TRP A 415 1.40 -33.68 3.82
C TRP A 415 2.84 -34.14 4.15
N PRO A 416 3.90 -33.56 3.56
CA PRO A 416 5.28 -33.92 3.90
C PRO A 416 5.62 -33.81 5.38
N SER A 417 4.96 -32.90 6.11
CA SER A 417 5.22 -32.67 7.53
C SER A 417 4.82 -33.87 8.39
N PHE A 418 3.89 -34.71 7.93
CA PHE A 418 3.49 -35.95 8.62
C PHE A 418 4.34 -37.15 8.21
N ALA A 419 4.94 -37.12 7.02
CA ALA A 419 5.74 -38.22 6.48
C ALA A 419 7.20 -38.20 6.98
N ALA A 420 7.73 -37.01 7.31
CA ALA A 420 9.06 -36.86 7.91
C ALA A 420 8.92 -36.54 9.41
N PRO A 421 9.79 -37.10 10.29
CA PRO A 421 9.84 -36.65 11.68
C PRO A 421 10.08 -35.14 11.71
N ALA A 422 9.29 -34.42 12.51
CA ALA A 422 9.38 -32.98 12.64
C ALA A 422 10.84 -32.54 12.87
N THR A 423 11.43 -31.89 11.88
CA THR A 423 12.76 -31.28 11.98
C THR A 423 12.66 -30.14 12.99
N GLY A 424 12.96 -30.43 14.26
CA GLY A 424 12.90 -29.44 15.33
C GLY A 424 12.08 -29.81 16.57
N GLY A 425 11.46 -31.00 16.64
CA GLY A 425 10.80 -31.48 17.87
C GLY A 425 9.45 -30.86 18.21
N GLY A 426 8.91 -30.02 17.34
CA GLY A 426 7.52 -29.54 17.44
C GLY A 426 6.51 -30.65 17.13
N ASN A 427 5.30 -30.52 17.66
CA ASN A 427 4.20 -31.41 17.36
C ASN A 427 3.52 -30.98 16.05
N VAL A 428 3.78 -31.71 14.96
CA VAL A 428 3.24 -31.40 13.62
C VAL A 428 1.72 -31.33 13.63
N GLY A 429 1.05 -32.24 14.35
CA GLY A 429 -0.40 -32.24 14.48
C GLY A 429 -0.92 -30.94 15.08
N VAL A 430 -0.31 -30.48 16.18
CA VAL A 430 -0.60 -29.17 16.78
C VAL A 430 -0.29 -28.03 15.81
N GLY A 431 0.83 -28.09 15.09
CA GLY A 431 1.21 -27.04 14.14
C GLY A 431 0.23 -26.88 12.98
N VAL A 432 -0.17 -27.99 12.36
CA VAL A 432 -1.11 -28.01 11.23
C VAL A 432 -2.52 -27.60 11.68
N THR A 433 -3.01 -28.16 12.79
CA THR A 433 -4.34 -27.80 13.32
C THR A 433 -4.40 -26.35 13.78
N ALA A 434 -3.33 -25.83 14.39
CA ALA A 434 -3.24 -24.42 14.76
C ALA A 434 -3.18 -23.50 13.53
N ALA A 435 -2.45 -23.87 12.47
CA ALA A 435 -2.43 -23.10 11.23
C ALA A 435 -3.81 -23.04 10.54
N LEU A 436 -4.52 -24.18 10.47
CA LEU A 436 -5.88 -24.25 9.95
C LEU A 436 -6.84 -23.41 10.80
N GLY A 437 -6.80 -23.58 12.12
CA GLY A 437 -7.61 -22.81 13.07
C GLY A 437 -7.32 -21.31 12.99
N SER A 438 -6.07 -20.92 12.76
CA SER A 438 -5.68 -19.53 12.55
C SER A 438 -6.31 -18.96 11.27
N GLY A 439 -6.29 -19.71 10.16
CA GLY A 439 -6.92 -19.27 8.91
C GLY A 439 -8.44 -19.13 9.03
N VAL A 440 -9.11 -20.08 9.71
CA VAL A 440 -10.56 -20.03 9.96
C VAL A 440 -10.94 -18.83 10.83
N THR A 441 -10.20 -18.60 11.92
CA THR A 441 -10.47 -17.47 12.83
C THR A 441 -10.13 -16.13 12.19
N PHE A 442 -9.08 -16.06 11.37
CA PHE A 442 -8.78 -14.87 10.57
C PHE A 442 -9.90 -14.53 9.58
N ALA A 443 -10.52 -15.52 8.94
CA ALA A 443 -11.69 -15.30 8.10
C ALA A 443 -12.87 -14.69 8.88
N GLY A 444 -13.08 -15.11 10.13
CA GLY A 444 -14.05 -14.48 11.05
C GLY A 444 -13.75 -12.99 11.30
N TYR A 445 -12.49 -12.66 11.54
CA TYR A 445 -12.02 -11.27 11.63
C TYR A 445 -12.32 -10.49 10.34
N VAL A 446 -12.01 -11.05 9.17
CA VAL A 446 -12.23 -10.40 7.87
C VAL A 446 -13.72 -10.13 7.64
N LEU A 447 -14.60 -11.11 7.91
CA LEU A 447 -16.04 -10.98 7.73
C LEU A 447 -16.65 -9.93 8.67
N LEU A 448 -16.28 -9.93 9.95
CA LEU A 448 -16.77 -8.92 10.90
C LEU A 448 -16.25 -7.52 10.57
N THR A 449 -15.01 -7.41 10.06
CA THR A 449 -14.45 -6.16 9.56
C THR A 449 -15.24 -5.64 8.36
N GLN A 450 -15.62 -6.52 7.42
CA GLN A 450 -16.48 -6.16 6.29
C GLN A 450 -17.87 -5.69 6.75
N MET A 451 -18.46 -6.33 7.77
CA MET A 451 -19.74 -5.91 8.36
C MET A 451 -19.69 -4.57 9.12
N ALA A 452 -18.49 -4.12 9.50
CA ALA A 452 -18.22 -2.83 10.11
C ALA A 452 -17.72 -1.79 9.10
N ALA A 453 -17.45 -2.19 7.85
CA ALA A 453 -16.97 -1.30 6.81
C ALA A 453 -17.98 -0.17 6.55
N GLY A 454 -17.45 1.03 6.25
CA GLY A 454 -18.25 2.25 6.04
C GLY A 454 -18.70 2.95 7.33
N LYS A 455 -18.61 2.31 8.51
CA LYS A 455 -18.95 2.94 9.80
C LYS A 455 -17.75 3.54 10.54
N LEU A 456 -16.54 3.05 10.29
CA LEU A 456 -15.32 3.50 10.93
C LEU A 456 -14.15 3.49 9.93
N HIS A 457 -13.28 4.50 10.01
CA HIS A 457 -12.09 4.55 9.18
C HIS A 457 -11.11 3.38 9.54
N PRO A 458 -10.39 2.79 8.58
CA PRO A 458 -9.52 1.62 8.82
C PRO A 458 -8.44 1.82 9.90
N ILE A 459 -7.91 3.05 10.03
CA ILE A 459 -6.84 3.36 10.99
C ILE A 459 -7.35 3.32 12.45
N PRO A 460 -8.40 4.07 12.84
CA PRO A 460 -9.07 3.91 14.14
C PRO A 460 -9.47 2.46 14.44
N PHE A 461 -10.04 1.77 13.45
CA PHE A 461 -10.43 0.36 13.58
C PHE A 461 -9.24 -0.54 13.94
N SER A 462 -8.11 -0.35 13.26
CA SER A 462 -6.87 -1.10 13.54
C SER A 462 -6.32 -0.79 14.93
N LEU A 463 -6.32 0.47 15.36
CA LEU A 463 -5.84 0.86 16.69
C LEU A 463 -6.69 0.23 17.79
N VAL A 464 -8.03 0.23 17.65
CA VAL A 464 -8.93 -0.44 18.59
C VAL A 464 -8.69 -1.96 18.60
N ASN A 465 -8.48 -2.58 17.45
CA ASN A 465 -8.14 -4.01 17.37
C ASN A 465 -6.81 -4.32 18.06
N PHE A 466 -5.73 -3.57 17.80
CA PHE A 466 -4.45 -3.80 18.49
C PHE A 466 -4.57 -3.63 20.01
N ALA A 467 -5.32 -2.62 20.47
CA ALA A 467 -5.58 -2.42 21.89
C ALA A 467 -6.38 -3.58 22.50
N ALA A 468 -7.42 -4.06 21.82
CA ALA A 468 -8.22 -5.19 22.28
C ALA A 468 -7.42 -6.50 22.30
N ILE A 469 -6.59 -6.78 21.28
CA ILE A 469 -5.69 -7.94 21.26
C ILE A 469 -4.69 -7.85 22.42
N PHE A 470 -4.15 -6.67 22.71
CA PHE A 470 -3.27 -6.45 23.86
C PHE A 470 -3.98 -6.81 25.17
N VAL A 471 -5.21 -6.33 25.36
CA VAL A 471 -6.03 -6.65 26.55
C VAL A 471 -6.34 -8.14 26.61
N PHE A 472 -6.77 -8.78 25.52
CA PHE A 472 -7.03 -10.22 25.51
C PHE A 472 -5.78 -11.05 25.81
N SER A 473 -4.62 -10.62 25.32
CA SER A 473 -3.34 -11.29 25.59
C SER A 473 -2.95 -11.15 27.06
N ALA A 474 -3.07 -9.96 27.64
CA ALA A 474 -2.78 -9.71 29.04
C ALA A 474 -3.74 -10.47 29.97
N LEU A 475 -5.05 -10.43 29.68
CA LEU A 475 -6.06 -11.16 30.44
C LEU A 475 -5.86 -12.68 30.35
N SER A 476 -5.53 -13.20 29.17
CA SER A 476 -5.32 -14.64 28.99
C SER A 476 -4.05 -15.15 29.69
N LEU A 477 -3.06 -14.29 29.96
CA LEU A 477 -1.89 -14.64 30.78
C LEU A 477 -2.15 -14.49 32.27
N TRP A 478 -3.05 -13.58 32.65
CA TRP A 478 -3.41 -13.32 34.03
C TRP A 478 -4.38 -14.38 34.59
N VAL A 479 -5.30 -14.88 33.76
CA VAL A 479 -6.24 -15.94 34.15
C VAL A 479 -5.53 -17.31 34.07
N PRO A 480 -5.43 -18.06 35.18
CA PRO A 480 -4.83 -19.39 35.16
C PRO A 480 -5.78 -20.38 34.46
N LEU A 481 -5.65 -20.51 33.15
CA LEU A 481 -6.48 -21.42 32.33
C LEU A 481 -6.12 -22.89 32.58
N SER A 482 -4.83 -23.20 32.73
CA SER A 482 -4.29 -24.45 33.29
C SER A 482 -2.75 -24.35 33.41
N ASP A 483 -2.11 -25.21 34.19
CA ASP A 483 -0.65 -25.27 34.31
C ASP A 483 0.05 -25.57 32.96
N ASN A 484 -0.63 -26.27 32.05
CA ASN A 484 -0.13 -26.56 30.70
C ASN A 484 -0.24 -25.37 29.73
N PHE A 485 -1.04 -24.36 30.07
CA PHE A 485 -1.20 -23.14 29.27
C PHE A 485 -0.41 -21.95 29.81
N ALA A 486 0.19 -22.08 31.00
CA ALA A 486 1.08 -21.07 31.55
C ALA A 486 2.37 -20.96 30.72
N PRO A 487 2.96 -19.75 30.59
CA PRO A 487 4.30 -19.60 30.03
C PRO A 487 5.32 -20.35 30.89
N ASN A 488 6.17 -21.14 30.26
CA ASN A 488 7.28 -21.83 30.92
C ASN A 488 8.59 -21.27 30.38
N ILE A 489 9.23 -20.41 31.18
CA ILE A 489 10.32 -19.54 30.75
C ILE A 489 11.40 -19.51 31.82
N ASP A 490 12.61 -19.88 31.43
CA ASP A 490 13.79 -19.76 32.27
C ASP A 490 14.15 -18.29 32.54
N GLN A 491 14.65 -17.98 33.72
CA GLN A 491 15.01 -16.60 34.09
C GLN A 491 16.05 -15.96 33.13
N ASN A 492 16.87 -16.78 32.48
CA ASN A 492 17.96 -16.32 31.62
C ASN A 492 17.51 -15.90 30.21
N VAL A 493 16.29 -16.24 29.79
CA VAL A 493 15.84 -15.99 28.40
C VAL A 493 15.10 -14.66 28.22
N TRP A 494 14.84 -13.93 29.30
CA TRP A 494 14.14 -12.63 29.29
C TRP A 494 14.78 -11.56 28.41
N PRO A 495 16.11 -11.33 28.41
CA PRO A 495 16.72 -10.34 27.53
C PRO A 495 16.48 -10.64 26.05
N GLY A 496 16.65 -11.90 25.63
CA GLY A 496 16.37 -12.34 24.27
C GLY A 496 14.90 -12.20 23.90
N LEU A 497 14.00 -12.46 24.84
CA LEU A 497 12.56 -12.31 24.63
C LEU A 497 12.13 -10.85 24.48
N ILE A 498 12.70 -9.93 25.28
CA ILE A 498 12.45 -8.50 25.17
C ILE A 498 12.95 -7.98 23.82
N ILE A 499 14.19 -8.28 23.44
CA ILE A 499 14.76 -7.89 22.15
C ILE A 499 13.92 -8.46 21.00
N GLY A 500 13.54 -9.74 21.08
CA GLY A 500 12.66 -10.39 20.11
C GLY A 500 11.29 -9.70 20.02
N GLY A 501 10.67 -9.37 21.16
CA GLY A 501 9.41 -8.64 21.22
C GLY A 501 9.49 -7.25 20.58
N VAL A 502 10.58 -6.51 20.83
CA VAL A 502 10.84 -5.21 20.19
C VAL A 502 10.98 -5.35 18.68
N ILE A 503 11.80 -6.28 18.19
CA ILE A 503 11.99 -6.53 16.76
C ILE A 503 10.65 -6.89 16.11
N LEU A 504 9.91 -7.84 16.67
CA LEU A 504 8.60 -8.25 16.17
C LEU A 504 7.59 -7.09 16.18
N GLY A 505 7.64 -6.22 17.19
CA GLY A 505 6.76 -5.06 17.33
C GLY A 505 7.04 -4.02 16.26
N VAL A 506 8.31 -3.68 16.06
CA VAL A 506 8.76 -2.76 15.01
C VAL A 506 8.43 -3.31 13.62
N LEU A 507 8.72 -4.58 13.34
CA LEU A 507 8.38 -5.20 12.05
C LEU A 507 6.86 -5.19 11.79
N THR A 508 6.04 -5.42 12.83
CA THR A 508 4.59 -5.38 12.71
C THR A 508 4.11 -3.99 12.30
N LEU A 509 4.60 -2.94 12.97
CA LEU A 509 4.24 -1.55 12.65
C LEU A 509 4.77 -1.11 11.30
N PHE A 510 6.00 -1.51 10.96
CA PHE A 510 6.63 -1.13 9.70
C PHE A 510 5.92 -1.79 8.51
N SER A 511 5.60 -3.09 8.60
CA SER A 511 4.77 -3.77 7.60
C SER A 511 3.38 -3.13 7.51
N TYR A 512 2.74 -2.85 8.65
CA TYR A 512 1.44 -2.17 8.69
C TYR A 512 1.48 -0.79 8.00
N LEU A 513 2.52 0.00 8.26
CA LEU A 513 2.72 1.32 7.65
C LEU A 513 2.86 1.23 6.13
N LEU A 514 3.75 0.36 5.66
CA LEU A 514 3.98 0.11 4.24
C LEU A 514 2.70 -0.37 3.55
N ASN A 515 1.96 -1.27 4.17
CA ASN A 515 0.68 -1.77 3.65
C ASN A 515 -0.37 -0.66 3.53
N ASN A 516 -0.49 0.23 4.52
CA ASN A 516 -1.44 1.34 4.45
C ASN A 516 -1.08 2.32 3.32
N PHE A 517 0.20 2.65 3.14
CA PHE A 517 0.62 3.47 2.00
C PHE A 517 0.44 2.74 0.67
N ALA A 518 0.70 1.43 0.60
CA ALA A 518 0.44 0.62 -0.58
C ALA A 518 -1.04 0.68 -0.99
N ILE A 519 -1.95 0.50 -0.04
CA ILE A 519 -3.40 0.63 -0.26
C ILE A 519 -3.75 2.07 -0.69
N ARG A 520 -3.14 3.09 -0.07
CA ARG A 520 -3.36 4.49 -0.43
C ARG A 520 -2.93 4.81 -1.87
N PHE A 521 -1.84 4.22 -2.35
CA PHE A 521 -1.27 4.53 -3.67
C PHE A 521 -1.76 3.61 -4.80
N ALA A 522 -1.78 2.29 -4.59
CA ALA A 522 -2.18 1.29 -5.58
C ALA A 522 -3.63 0.78 -5.40
N GLY A 523 -4.28 1.07 -4.27
CA GLY A 523 -5.61 0.52 -3.95
C GLY A 523 -5.53 -0.86 -3.29
N ALA A 524 -6.59 -1.20 -2.54
CA ALA A 524 -6.62 -2.42 -1.73
C ALA A 524 -6.51 -3.71 -2.55
N ALA A 525 -7.07 -3.73 -3.76
CA ALA A 525 -7.08 -4.93 -4.59
C ALA A 525 -5.68 -5.27 -5.15
N LEU A 526 -4.95 -4.28 -5.70
CA LEU A 526 -3.57 -4.49 -6.17
C LEU A 526 -2.61 -4.82 -5.02
N ALA A 527 -2.74 -4.13 -3.88
CA ALA A 527 -1.96 -4.45 -2.68
C ALA A 527 -2.22 -5.89 -2.20
N SER A 528 -3.48 -6.37 -2.27
CA SER A 528 -3.85 -7.74 -1.92
C SER A 528 -3.21 -8.77 -2.86
N VAL A 529 -3.08 -8.49 -4.16
CA VAL A 529 -2.41 -9.40 -5.12
C VAL A 529 -0.95 -9.59 -4.74
N ILE A 530 -0.22 -8.52 -4.40
CA ILE A 530 1.16 -8.65 -3.94
C ILE A 530 1.25 -9.36 -2.59
N GLY A 531 0.29 -9.13 -1.70
CA GLY A 531 0.18 -9.82 -0.42
C GLY A 531 0.08 -11.34 -0.54
N THR A 532 -0.37 -11.88 -1.68
CA THR A 532 -0.45 -13.34 -1.89
C THR A 532 0.91 -14.02 -1.96
N LEU A 533 1.99 -13.26 -2.22
CA LEU A 533 3.36 -13.78 -2.21
C LEU A 533 3.84 -14.19 -0.81
N GLY A 534 3.08 -13.89 0.24
CA GLY A 534 3.43 -14.16 1.65
C GLY A 534 3.95 -15.58 1.93
N PRO A 535 3.28 -16.67 1.49
CA PRO A 535 3.77 -18.03 1.72
C PRO A 535 5.10 -18.30 1.02
N ALA A 536 5.21 -17.92 -0.26
CA ALA A 536 6.42 -18.10 -1.05
C ALA A 536 7.62 -17.32 -0.46
N MET A 537 7.42 -16.05 -0.11
CA MET A 537 8.45 -15.19 0.49
C MET A 537 8.87 -15.69 1.87
N THR A 538 7.92 -16.17 2.69
CA THR A 538 8.23 -16.71 4.01
C THR A 538 9.04 -18.01 3.90
N GLY A 539 8.68 -18.90 2.96
CA GLY A 539 9.46 -20.11 2.69
C GLY A 539 10.85 -19.81 2.15
N LEU A 540 10.98 -18.82 1.25
CA LEU A 540 12.26 -18.37 0.71
C LEU A 540 13.18 -17.83 1.81
N PHE A 541 12.68 -16.94 2.68
CA PHE A 541 13.47 -16.42 3.79
C PHE A 541 13.72 -17.48 4.86
N GLY A 542 12.81 -18.42 5.09
CA GLY A 542 13.07 -19.60 5.92
C GLY A 542 14.27 -20.40 5.40
N PHE A 543 14.32 -20.64 4.09
CA PHE A 543 15.44 -21.34 3.46
C PHE A 543 16.75 -20.54 3.54
N VAL A 544 16.73 -19.26 3.14
CA VAL A 544 17.95 -18.42 3.06
C VAL A 544 18.51 -18.05 4.43
N ILE A 545 17.64 -17.68 5.38
CA ILE A 545 18.07 -17.11 6.67
C ILE A 545 18.33 -18.20 7.70
N ILE A 546 17.47 -19.21 7.81
CA ILE A 546 17.55 -20.24 8.86
C ILE A 546 17.79 -21.66 8.34
N ASN A 547 18.12 -21.80 7.05
CA ASN A 547 18.39 -23.07 6.38
C ASN A 547 17.25 -24.09 6.55
N GLU A 548 15.99 -23.62 6.55
CA GLU A 548 14.82 -24.49 6.57
C GLU A 548 14.70 -25.22 5.22
N LYS A 549 15.11 -26.48 5.21
CA LYS A 549 14.97 -27.36 4.04
C LYS A 549 13.52 -27.81 3.91
N LEU A 550 12.84 -27.29 2.90
CA LEU A 550 11.49 -27.72 2.52
C LEU A 550 11.57 -28.82 1.47
N LEU A 551 10.71 -29.83 1.56
CA LEU A 551 10.61 -30.84 0.51
C LEU A 551 10.12 -30.20 -0.79
N PRO A 552 10.57 -30.67 -1.97
CA PRO A 552 10.09 -30.17 -3.26
C PRO A 552 8.56 -30.19 -3.39
N LEU A 553 7.91 -31.22 -2.82
CA LEU A 553 6.45 -31.32 -2.77
C LEU A 553 5.80 -30.16 -1.99
N ALA A 554 6.43 -29.74 -0.90
CA ALA A 554 5.93 -28.63 -0.09
C ALA A 554 6.05 -27.29 -0.82
N ILE A 555 7.16 -27.11 -1.56
CA ILE A 555 7.39 -25.92 -2.41
C ILE A 555 6.35 -25.87 -3.54
N LEU A 556 6.03 -27.00 -4.16
CA LEU A 556 4.99 -27.09 -5.18
C LEU A 556 3.61 -26.72 -4.61
N GLY A 557 3.28 -27.23 -3.41
CA GLY A 557 2.06 -26.85 -2.69
C GLY A 557 1.98 -25.35 -2.39
N MET A 558 3.06 -24.75 -1.89
CA MET A 558 3.19 -23.31 -1.66
C MET A 558 2.96 -22.49 -2.95
N ALA A 559 3.58 -22.89 -4.06
CA ALA A 559 3.43 -22.22 -5.34
C ALA A 559 1.97 -22.31 -5.84
N LEU A 560 1.34 -23.47 -5.73
CA LEU A 560 -0.04 -23.68 -6.13
C LEU A 560 -1.01 -22.81 -5.29
N VAL A 561 -0.83 -22.72 -3.97
CA VAL A 561 -1.62 -21.82 -3.12
C VAL A 561 -1.43 -20.36 -3.53
N THR A 562 -0.18 -19.93 -3.70
CA THR A 562 0.15 -18.54 -4.07
C THR A 562 -0.51 -18.15 -5.40
N LEU A 563 -0.41 -19.00 -6.42
CA LEU A 563 -1.04 -18.80 -7.73
C LEU A 563 -2.57 -18.79 -7.66
N SER A 564 -3.16 -19.71 -6.91
CA SER A 564 -4.62 -19.81 -6.78
C SER A 564 -5.22 -18.58 -6.09
N VAL A 565 -4.56 -18.07 -5.05
CA VAL A 565 -5.01 -16.87 -4.32
C VAL A 565 -4.77 -15.61 -5.17
N ALA A 566 -3.69 -15.56 -5.94
CA ALA A 566 -3.44 -14.49 -6.90
C ALA A 566 -4.54 -14.45 -7.97
N ALA A 567 -4.91 -15.60 -8.56
CA ALA A 567 -6.00 -15.70 -9.53
C ALA A 567 -7.33 -15.18 -8.95
N MET A 568 -7.64 -15.58 -7.72
CA MET A 568 -8.83 -15.13 -6.98
C MET A 568 -8.81 -13.61 -6.69
N SER A 569 -7.63 -13.04 -6.45
CA SER A 569 -7.46 -11.60 -6.19
C SER A 569 -7.58 -10.77 -7.48
N VAL A 570 -7.05 -11.28 -8.60
CA VAL A 570 -7.16 -10.66 -9.92
C VAL A 570 -8.60 -10.67 -10.42
N GLU A 571 -9.33 -11.75 -10.20
CA GLU A 571 -10.75 -11.82 -10.56
C GLU A 571 -11.56 -10.70 -9.88
N ARG A 572 -11.30 -10.43 -8.60
CA ARG A 572 -11.96 -9.32 -7.88
C ARG A 572 -11.62 -7.94 -8.44
N ILE A 573 -10.49 -7.78 -9.12
CA ILE A 573 -10.11 -6.54 -9.81
C ILE A 573 -10.89 -6.43 -11.12
N LEU A 574 -11.02 -7.53 -11.86
CA LEU A 574 -11.62 -7.56 -13.19
C LEU A 574 -13.16 -7.60 -13.17
N ALA A 575 -13.77 -8.17 -12.12
CA ALA A 575 -15.21 -8.21 -11.97
C ALA A 575 -15.72 -6.85 -11.44
N PRO A 576 -16.40 -6.02 -12.25
CA PRO A 576 -17.04 -4.81 -11.72
C PRO A 576 -18.07 -5.23 -10.69
N GLN A 577 -18.01 -4.63 -9.49
CA GLN A 577 -18.97 -4.90 -8.44
C GLN A 577 -20.38 -4.56 -8.96
N LYS A 578 -21.18 -5.58 -9.27
CA LYS A 578 -22.62 -5.43 -9.37
C LYS A 578 -23.08 -4.93 -8.00
N LYS A 579 -23.42 -3.65 -7.92
CA LYS A 579 -24.13 -3.11 -6.75
C LYS A 579 -25.35 -3.99 -6.52
N ALA A 580 -25.41 -4.63 -5.36
CA ALA A 580 -26.63 -5.27 -4.90
C ALA A 580 -27.68 -4.16 -4.78
N GLY A 581 -28.68 -4.20 -5.67
CA GLY A 581 -29.89 -3.40 -5.60
C GLY A 581 -30.85 -3.95 -4.56
#